data_AF-A0A963N0F3-F1
#
_entry.id   AF-A0A963N0F3-F1
#
_cell.length_a   1.000
_cell.length_b   1.000
_cell.length_c   1.000
_cell.angle_alpha   90.00
_cell.angle_beta   90.00
_cell.angle_gamma   90.00
#
_symmetry.space_group_name_H-M   'P 1'
#
loop_
_entity.id
_entity.type
_entity.pdbx_description
1 polymer ?
#
loop_
_entity_poly.entity_id
_entity_poly.type
_entity_poly.pdbx_seq_one_letter_code
_entity_poly.pdbx_strand_id
1 'polypeptide(L)'
;MGFDLVAAGKDVPNDINVIIEISAQGDPIKFEVDKDSGAVFVDRFMGTTMRYPCNYGYVPHTVAGDGDPVDVLVVTPFPLQPGVV
;
A
#
# COMPACT_ATOMS: atom_id res chain seq x y z
N MET A 1 -0.27 0.01 -14.20
CA MET A 1 -1.66 -0.37 -13.87
C MET A 1 -2.48 0.91 -13.72
N GLY A 2 -3.81 0.84 -13.68
CA GLY A 2 -4.69 2.01 -13.61
C GLY A 2 -4.90 2.56 -12.19
N PHE A 3 -3.87 2.56 -11.34
CA PHE A 3 -4.02 2.99 -9.94
C PHE A 3 -4.43 4.46 -9.80
N ASP A 4 -3.98 5.33 -10.72
CA ASP A 4 -4.43 6.73 -10.80
C ASP A 4 -5.92 6.88 -11.15
N LEU A 5 -6.60 5.81 -11.57
CA LEU A 5 -8.04 5.80 -11.83
C LEU A 5 -8.84 5.36 -10.60
N VAL A 6 -8.17 4.94 -9.52
CA VAL A 6 -8.79 4.51 -8.27
C VAL A 6 -9.05 5.73 -7.40
N ALA A 7 -10.31 6.08 -7.20
CA ALA A 7 -10.69 7.17 -6.30
C ALA A 7 -10.21 6.90 -4.86
N ALA A 8 -9.98 7.96 -4.08
CA ALA A 8 -9.53 7.86 -2.68
C ALA A 8 -10.51 7.09 -1.77
N GLY A 9 -11.80 7.03 -2.13
CA GLY A 9 -12.85 6.39 -1.34
C GLY A 9 -14.24 6.83 -1.80
N LYS A 10 -15.29 6.19 -1.28
CA LYS A 10 -16.68 6.59 -1.57
C LYS A 10 -17.20 7.69 -0.64
N ASP A 11 -16.70 7.72 0.60
CA ASP A 11 -17.08 8.68 1.64
C ASP A 11 -15.87 9.01 2.51
N VAL A 12 -14.91 9.77 1.96
CA VAL A 12 -13.69 10.14 2.68
C VAL A 12 -14.04 11.14 3.80
N PRO A 13 -13.64 10.91 5.08
CA PRO A 13 -12.63 9.95 5.54
C PRO A 13 -13.18 8.63 6.14
N ASN A 14 -14.48 8.38 6.10
CA ASN A 14 -15.11 7.22 6.74
C ASN A 14 -14.96 5.91 5.92
N ASP A 15 -14.86 6.03 4.60
CA ASP A 15 -14.70 4.94 3.64
C ASP A 15 -13.63 5.33 2.60
N ILE A 16 -12.50 4.60 2.63
CA ILE A 16 -11.32 4.84 1.80
C ILE A 16 -10.92 3.58 1.04
N ASN A 17 -10.39 3.76 -0.17
CA ASN A 17 -9.70 2.69 -0.89
C ASN A 17 -8.22 2.70 -0.51
N VAL A 18 -7.60 1.52 -0.44
CA VAL A 18 -6.18 1.38 -0.10
C VAL A 18 -5.53 0.46 -1.12
N ILE A 19 -4.48 0.94 -1.78
CA ILE A 19 -3.67 0.11 -2.68
C ILE A 19 -2.64 -0.62 -1.85
N ILE A 20 -2.71 -1.95 -1.80
CA ILE A 20 -1.82 -2.78 -0.98
C ILE A 20 -0.45 -2.91 -1.65
N GLU A 21 0.60 -2.66 -0.89
CA GLU A 21 1.99 -2.83 -1.33
C GLU A 21 2.64 -4.01 -0.64
N ILE A 22 2.38 -4.22 0.66
CA ILE A 22 3.03 -5.29 1.43
C ILE A 22 1.97 -6.14 2.11
N SER A 23 2.06 -7.46 1.89
CA SER A 23 1.18 -8.44 2.51
C SER A 23 1.49 -8.62 4.01
N ALA A 24 0.44 -8.78 4.82
CA ALA A 24 0.59 -9.14 6.23
C ALA A 24 1.39 -10.45 6.40
N GLN A 25 2.39 -10.45 7.29
CA GLN A 25 3.27 -11.59 7.55
C GLN A 25 3.97 -12.16 6.30
N GLY A 26 4.00 -11.38 5.20
CA GLY A 26 4.65 -11.75 3.95
C GLY A 26 6.17 -11.80 4.08
N ASP A 27 6.83 -12.21 2.99
CA ASP A 27 8.29 -12.19 2.91
C ASP A 27 8.87 -10.79 3.15
N PRO A 28 10.10 -10.68 3.69
CA PRO A 28 10.70 -9.42 4.11
C PRO A 28 11.15 -8.59 2.91
N ILE A 29 10.19 -8.18 2.08
CA ILE A 29 10.37 -7.40 0.86
C ILE A 29 9.48 -6.16 1.00
N LYS A 30 10.08 -4.98 0.95
CA LYS A 30 9.35 -3.73 0.80
C LYS A 30 9.09 -3.54 -0.69
N PHE A 31 7.85 -3.77 -1.07
CA PHE A 31 7.36 -3.34 -2.37
C PHE A 31 6.86 -1.90 -2.29
N GLU A 32 6.84 -1.24 -3.44
CA GLU A 32 6.34 0.12 -3.59
C GLU A 32 5.73 0.25 -4.99
N VAL A 33 4.63 0.97 -5.11
CA VAL A 33 4.07 1.30 -6.41
C VAL A 33 4.80 2.50 -6.99
N ASP A 34 5.43 2.30 -8.14
CA ASP A 34 5.98 3.41 -8.92
C ASP A 34 4.84 4.26 -9.48
N LYS A 35 4.80 5.54 -9.11
CA LYS A 35 3.68 6.45 -9.42
C LYS A 35 3.57 6.74 -10.92
N ASP A 36 4.68 6.75 -11.65
CA ASP A 36 4.69 7.08 -13.09
C ASP A 36 4.21 5.90 -13.96
N SER A 37 4.64 4.68 -13.65
CA SER A 37 4.27 3.48 -14.41
C SER A 37 3.05 2.74 -13.83
N GLY A 38 2.70 2.99 -12.57
CA GLY A 38 1.70 2.25 -11.82
C GLY A 38 2.05 0.76 -11.71
N ALA A 39 3.32 0.39 -11.69
CA ALA A 39 3.78 -0.98 -11.49
C ALA A 39 4.36 -1.17 -10.09
N VAL A 40 4.35 -2.41 -9.60
CA VAL A 40 4.90 -2.75 -8.29
C VAL A 40 6.40 -3.03 -8.43
N PHE A 41 7.21 -2.25 -7.73
CA PHE A 41 8.67 -2.36 -7.69
C PHE A 41 9.13 -2.92 -6.34
N VAL A 42 10.30 -3.54 -6.33
CA VAL A 42 11.01 -3.87 -5.10
C VAL A 42 11.85 -2.66 -4.72
N ASP A 43 11.50 -1.97 -3.62
CA ASP A 43 12.35 -0.93 -3.03
C ASP A 43 13.57 -1.57 -2.39
N ARG A 44 13.33 -2.53 -1.47
CA ARG A 44 14.42 -3.24 -0.78
C ARG A 44 13.99 -4.53 -0.10
N PHE A 45 14.98 -5.38 0.20
CA PHE A 45 14.83 -6.47 1.15
C PHE A 45 15.05 -5.95 2.58
N MET A 46 14.20 -6.36 3.54
CA MET A 46 14.33 -5.94 4.92
C MET A 46 15.52 -6.66 5.58
N GLY A 47 16.41 -5.89 6.22
CA GLY A 47 17.61 -6.43 6.87
C GLY A 47 17.39 -7.06 8.25
N THR A 48 16.18 -6.90 8.82
CA THR A 48 15.81 -7.46 10.13
C THR A 48 14.85 -8.64 9.95
N THR A 49 14.83 -9.56 10.91
CA THR A 49 13.90 -10.71 10.94
C THR A 49 12.45 -10.33 11.29
N MET A 50 12.07 -9.08 11.02
CA MET A 50 10.73 -8.56 11.27
C MET A 50 9.86 -8.71 10.03
N ARG A 51 8.54 -8.83 10.23
CA ARG A 51 7.52 -8.85 9.18
C ARG A 51 6.45 -7.81 9.48
N TYR A 52 5.78 -7.32 8.45
CA TYR A 52 4.66 -6.41 8.63
C TYR A 52 3.51 -7.15 9.33
N PRO A 53 2.99 -6.62 10.46
CA PRO A 53 1.95 -7.30 11.23
C PRO A 53 0.60 -7.31 10.51
N CYS A 54 0.36 -6.32 9.64
CA CYS A 54 -0.87 -6.09 8.88
C CYS A 54 -0.51 -5.81 7.43
N ASN A 55 -1.51 -5.78 6.54
CA ASN A 55 -1.24 -5.33 5.18
C ASN A 55 -0.90 -3.84 5.20
N TYR A 56 0.03 -3.44 4.36
CA TYR A 56 0.48 -2.05 4.25
C TYR A 56 0.21 -1.55 2.85
N GLY A 57 -0.19 -0.30 2.74
CA GLY A 57 -0.45 0.35 1.48
C GLY A 57 -0.70 1.84 1.68
N TYR A 58 -1.25 2.48 0.66
CA TYR A 58 -1.52 3.92 0.70
C TYR A 58 -2.91 4.26 0.14
N VAL A 59 -3.41 5.46 0.50
CA VAL A 59 -4.65 6.01 -0.05
C VAL A 59 -4.35 6.79 -1.33
N PRO A 60 -4.91 6.43 -2.49
CA PRO A 60 -4.69 7.17 -3.73
C PRO A 60 -5.23 8.59 -3.63
N HIS A 61 -4.65 9.52 -4.39
CA HIS A 61 -5.03 10.94 -4.44
C HIS A 61 -4.98 11.66 -3.08
N THR A 62 -4.04 11.26 -2.21
CA THR A 62 -3.72 11.97 -0.98
C THR A 62 -2.25 12.41 -1.00
N VAL A 63 -1.92 13.38 -0.15
CA VAL A 63 -0.54 13.83 0.08
C VAL A 63 -0.38 14.09 1.57
N ALA A 64 0.60 13.46 2.18
CA ALA A 64 1.04 13.65 3.55
C ALA A 64 2.15 14.71 3.63
N GLY A 65 2.61 15.03 4.84
CA GLY A 65 3.57 16.12 5.08
C GLY A 65 4.98 15.88 4.53
N ASP A 66 5.30 14.64 4.15
CA ASP A 66 6.55 14.22 3.51
C ASP A 66 6.50 14.25 1.98
N GLY A 67 5.34 14.51 1.39
CA GLY A 67 5.13 14.55 -0.06
C GLY A 67 4.67 13.22 -0.67
N ASP A 68 4.53 12.17 0.14
CA ASP A 68 4.00 10.88 -0.29
C ASP A 68 2.50 10.73 0.03
N PRO A 69 1.78 9.80 -0.63
CA PRO A 69 0.42 9.50 -0.25
C PRO A 69 0.31 9.04 1.21
N VAL A 70 -0.86 9.20 1.82
CA VAL A 70 -1.08 8.79 3.20
C VAL A 70 -1.00 7.26 3.31
N ASP A 71 -0.05 6.79 4.12
CA ASP A 71 0.14 5.38 4.43
C ASP A 71 -0.94 4.83 5.38
N VAL A 72 -1.29 3.56 5.17
CA VAL A 72 -2.32 2.86 5.95
C VAL A 72 -1.90 1.42 6.27
N LEU A 73 -2.15 1.01 7.50
CA LEU A 73 -2.15 -0.41 7.90
C LEU A 73 -3.57 -0.96 7.89
N VAL A 74 -3.80 -1.99 7.07
CA VAL A 74 -5.09 -2.63 6.89
C VAL A 74 -5.12 -3.97 7.63
N VAL A 75 -5.89 -4.01 8.72
CA VAL A 75 -6.07 -5.19 9.57
C VAL A 75 -7.14 -6.11 8.96
N THR A 76 -6.73 -7.28 8.49
CA THR A 76 -7.64 -8.30 7.94
C THR A 76 -7.26 -9.69 8.45
N PRO A 77 -8.18 -10.67 8.39
CA PRO A 77 -7.87 -12.07 8.76
C PRO A 77 -6.89 -12.76 7.81
N PHE A 78 -6.74 -12.24 6.58
CA PHE A 78 -5.94 -12.85 5.52
C PHE A 78 -4.99 -11.84 4.87
N PRO A 79 -3.78 -12.25 4.47
CA PRO A 79 -2.87 -11.40 3.71
C PRO A 79 -3.43 -11.10 2.31
N LEU A 80 -3.19 -9.88 1.84
CA LEU A 80 -3.59 -9.41 0.52
C LEU A 80 -2.37 -9.31 -0.39
N GLN A 81 -2.54 -9.61 -1.69
CA GLN A 81 -1.43 -9.56 -2.65
C GLN A 81 -1.07 -8.09 -2.98
N PRO A 82 0.20 -7.76 -3.23
CA PRO A 82 0.58 -6.44 -3.71
C PRO A 82 -0.16 -6.06 -5.00
N GLY A 83 -0.65 -4.82 -5.07
CA GLY A 83 -1.38 -4.26 -6.21
C GLY A 83 -2.90 -4.48 -6.18
N VAL A 84 -3.47 -5.09 -5.13
CA VAL A 84 -4.93 -5.15 -4.96
C VAL A 84 -5.46 -3.89 -4.28
N VAL A 85 -6.75 -3.60 -4.53
CA VAL A 85 -7.56 -2.54 -3.88
C VAL A 85 -8.82 -3.17 -3.33
#